data_AF-A0A0S2MTZ4-F1
#
_entry.id   AF-A0A0S2MTZ4-F1
#
_cell.length_a   1.000
_cell.length_b   1.000
_cell.length_c   1.000
_cell.angle_alpha   90.00
_cell.angle_beta   90.00
_cell.angle_gamma   90.00
#
_symmetry.space_group_name_H-M   'P 1'
#
loop_
_entity.id
_entity.type
_entity.pdbx_description
1 polymer ?
#
loop_
_entity_poly.entity_id
_entity_poly.type
_entity_poly.pdbx_seq_one_letter_code
_entity_poly.pdbx_strand_id
1 'polypeptide(L)'
;MIFFTGGYRIATGLKKRQQGLRVLISVGGEGSERLFSDLVQEPKRRSLFIESAVNFLREHDFDGLDLHWVYPGERDDKEKELLTSLLYELREKFSSYGLLLSTVLPPFRYQIDDGYDLSAVSGATDYTILQAWDMTHGKKDEPPSRALHHSTLHRDPGAASRDQRYDNIEFMVKYILRHGMAAEKLVLGVPLFGKSYTLAASTLPSPGAAVSAWGDEGQYTQTKGSLAYFEICMSEREGKGVSAVDEAGNSYAIFDNQWVSFDSPSTVLEKMRFVISSGLAGAAAYAIDMDDFRGLCGSPFPILSTVSTSLNGESIQSDQSSLKIGSCQSDSPYLASDEDSCAHFHFCSGKINYRMICEEERLYDPSTGFCGHQDVAKCMPGQSLRISINDAERYLSHVYENDFEWNGEEIVKDVQKGSLFDPYEVDT
;
A
#
# COMPACT_ATOMS: atom_id res chain seq x y z
N MET A 1 -4.43 4.75 5.14
CA MET A 1 -4.50 5.18 3.72
C MET A 1 -4.83 6.66 3.69
N ILE A 2 -3.89 7.52 3.32
CA ILE A 2 -4.11 8.98 3.28
C ILE A 2 -4.79 9.29 1.94
N PHE A 3 -6.09 9.58 1.96
CA PHE A 3 -6.80 10.10 0.80
C PHE A 3 -6.43 11.58 0.64
N PHE A 4 -5.49 11.88 -0.24
CA PHE A 4 -5.32 13.24 -0.73
C PHE A 4 -6.46 13.57 -1.69
N THR A 5 -7.10 14.72 -1.51
CA THR A 5 -8.05 15.28 -2.46
C THR A 5 -7.40 15.30 -3.87
N GLY A 6 -8.04 14.69 -4.87
CA GLY A 6 -7.50 14.56 -6.23
C GLY A 6 -6.74 13.26 -6.54
N GLY A 7 -6.53 12.36 -5.57
CA GLY A 7 -5.79 11.11 -5.77
C GLY A 7 -6.31 10.22 -6.92
N TYR A 8 -7.64 10.14 -7.10
CA TYR A 8 -8.23 9.35 -8.20
C TYR A 8 -7.85 9.90 -9.58
N ARG A 9 -7.92 11.23 -9.77
CA ARG A 9 -7.54 11.87 -11.04
C ARG A 9 -6.06 11.71 -11.34
N ILE A 10 -5.21 11.76 -10.32
CA ILE A 10 -3.77 11.51 -10.46
C ILE A 10 -3.54 10.08 -10.96
N ALA A 11 -4.17 9.09 -10.30
CA ALA A 11 -4.04 7.68 -10.65
C ALA A 11 -4.54 7.39 -12.07
N THR A 12 -5.79 7.76 -12.40
CA THR A 12 -6.37 7.51 -13.73
C THR A 12 -5.71 8.37 -14.82
N GLY A 13 -5.18 9.54 -14.46
CA GLY A 13 -4.38 10.39 -15.35
C GLY A 13 -3.09 9.74 -15.85
N LEU A 14 -2.51 8.78 -15.12
CA LEU A 14 -1.31 8.04 -15.55
C LEU A 14 -1.51 7.29 -16.87
N LYS A 15 -2.75 6.93 -17.21
CA LYS A 15 -3.10 6.29 -18.49
C LYS A 15 -2.75 7.15 -19.70
N LYS A 16 -2.67 8.48 -19.53
CA LYS A 16 -2.23 9.41 -20.59
C LYS A 16 -0.73 9.34 -20.85
N ARG A 17 0.06 8.91 -19.86
CA ARG A 17 1.52 8.79 -19.96
C ARG A 17 1.95 7.40 -20.42
N GLN A 18 1.27 6.37 -19.94
CA GLN A 18 1.57 4.98 -20.29
C GLN A 18 0.41 4.37 -21.07
N GLN A 19 0.57 4.24 -22.39
CA GLN A 19 -0.40 3.55 -23.22
C GLN A 19 -0.53 2.08 -22.77
N GLY A 20 -1.77 1.61 -22.65
CA GLY A 20 -2.08 0.25 -22.18
C GLY A 20 -2.17 0.09 -20.66
N LEU A 21 -1.81 1.11 -19.87
CA LEU A 21 -2.06 1.09 -18.42
C LEU A 21 -3.56 1.05 -18.13
N ARG A 22 -3.97 0.14 -17.25
CA ARG A 22 -5.32 0.05 -16.69
C ARG A 22 -5.28 0.39 -15.22
N VAL A 23 -6.25 1.18 -14.76
CA VAL A 23 -6.33 1.63 -13.37
C VAL A 23 -7.66 1.17 -12.79
N LEU A 24 -7.61 0.30 -11.79
CA LEU A 24 -8.78 -0.19 -11.07
C LEU A 24 -8.85 0.47 -9.68
N ILE A 25 -10.05 0.62 -9.14
CA ILE A 25 -10.26 1.00 -7.74
C ILE A 25 -10.60 -0.25 -6.92
N SER A 26 -9.96 -0.42 -5.77
CA SER A 26 -10.29 -1.50 -4.84
C SER A 26 -11.32 -1.04 -3.82
N VAL A 27 -12.35 -1.87 -3.59
CA VAL A 27 -13.37 -1.66 -2.56
C VAL A 27 -13.26 -2.78 -1.55
N GLY A 28 -13.07 -2.41 -0.29
CA GLY A 28 -12.97 -3.35 0.83
C GLY A 28 -11.72 -3.17 1.67
N GLY A 29 -11.02 -4.27 1.94
CA GLY A 29 -9.88 -4.36 2.86
C GLY A 29 -10.31 -4.66 4.31
N GLU A 30 -9.33 -4.72 5.20
CA GLU A 30 -9.56 -4.98 6.63
C GLU A 30 -10.53 -3.93 7.24
N GLY A 31 -11.50 -4.40 8.03
CA GLY A 31 -12.54 -3.56 8.65
C GLY A 31 -13.81 -3.36 7.82
N SER A 32 -13.91 -4.00 6.64
CA SER A 32 -15.09 -3.91 5.76
C SER A 32 -16.04 -5.13 5.83
N GLU A 33 -15.74 -6.10 6.70
CA GLU A 33 -16.34 -7.44 6.70
C GLU A 33 -17.85 -7.40 6.90
N ARG A 34 -18.29 -6.60 7.88
CA ARG A 34 -19.71 -6.41 8.16
C ARG A 34 -20.44 -5.74 7.00
N LEU A 35 -19.81 -4.77 6.34
CA LEU A 35 -20.42 -4.04 5.23
C LEU A 35 -20.67 -4.95 4.03
N PHE A 36 -19.71 -5.84 3.72
CA PHE A 36 -19.90 -6.83 2.67
C PHE A 36 -20.96 -7.88 3.04
N SER A 37 -20.94 -8.39 4.28
CA SER A 37 -21.97 -9.31 4.77
C SER A 37 -23.36 -8.69 4.62
N ASP A 38 -23.56 -7.45 5.08
CA ASP A 38 -24.84 -6.73 4.94
C ASP A 38 -25.22 -6.43 3.48
N LEU A 39 -24.24 -6.21 2.60
CA LEU A 39 -24.43 -5.94 1.18
C LEU A 39 -24.99 -7.18 0.45
N VAL A 40 -24.40 -8.36 0.68
CA VAL A 40 -24.71 -9.54 -0.13
C VAL A 40 -26.01 -10.24 0.24
N GLN A 41 -26.50 -10.04 1.46
CA GLN A 41 -27.71 -10.69 1.99
C GLN A 41 -29.01 -10.28 1.27
N GLU A 42 -29.05 -9.11 0.63
CA GLU A 42 -30.24 -8.62 -0.09
C GLU A 42 -29.94 -8.36 -1.57
N PRO A 43 -30.66 -8.99 -2.52
CA PRO A 43 -30.47 -8.74 -3.95
C PRO A 43 -30.61 -7.27 -4.35
N LYS A 44 -31.50 -6.53 -3.66
CA LYS A 44 -31.68 -5.09 -3.90
C LYS A 44 -30.43 -4.28 -3.54
N ARG A 45 -29.72 -4.64 -2.46
CA ARG A 45 -28.48 -3.95 -2.05
C ARG A 45 -27.34 -4.24 -3.02
N ARG A 46 -27.19 -5.50 -3.45
CA ARG A 46 -26.23 -5.87 -4.50
C ARG A 46 -26.47 -5.08 -5.78
N SER A 47 -27.72 -5.03 -6.26
CA SER A 47 -28.08 -4.24 -7.45
C SER A 47 -27.75 -2.76 -7.28
N LEU A 48 -28.08 -2.14 -6.14
CA LEU A 48 -27.76 -0.74 -5.88
C LEU A 48 -26.24 -0.47 -5.85
N PHE A 49 -25.46 -1.38 -5.25
CA PHE A 49 -24.01 -1.30 -5.25
C PHE A 49 -23.41 -1.44 -6.64
N ILE A 50 -23.91 -2.36 -7.45
CA ILE A 50 -23.43 -2.58 -8.82
C ILE A 50 -23.70 -1.34 -9.68
N GLU A 51 -24.90 -0.75 -9.61
CA GLU A 51 -25.22 0.47 -10.34
C GLU A 51 -24.38 1.67 -9.86
N SER A 52 -24.17 1.81 -8.55
CA SER A 52 -23.34 2.89 -8.01
C SER A 52 -21.87 2.72 -8.40
N ALA A 53 -21.35 1.48 -8.39
CA ALA A 53 -19.99 1.18 -8.83
C ALA A 53 -19.79 1.55 -10.31
N VAL A 54 -20.71 1.16 -11.21
CA VAL A 54 -20.61 1.55 -12.63
C VAL A 54 -20.58 3.06 -12.80
N ASN A 55 -21.46 3.79 -12.10
CA ASN A 55 -21.48 5.26 -12.19
C ASN A 55 -20.18 5.87 -11.68
N PHE A 56 -19.68 5.41 -10.52
CA PHE A 56 -18.45 5.88 -9.91
C PHE A 56 -17.22 5.63 -10.80
N LEU A 57 -17.10 4.43 -11.36
CA LEU A 57 -15.99 4.05 -12.23
C LEU A 57 -15.93 4.94 -13.48
N ARG A 58 -17.09 5.20 -14.09
CA ARG A 58 -17.20 6.05 -15.29
C ARG A 58 -16.96 7.52 -14.98
N GLU A 59 -17.44 8.01 -13.85
CA GLU A 59 -17.24 9.39 -13.40
C GLU A 59 -15.75 9.71 -13.17
N HIS A 60 -14.99 8.75 -12.65
CA HIS A 60 -13.58 8.93 -12.29
C HIS A 60 -12.58 8.32 -13.27
N ASP A 61 -13.05 7.79 -14.41
CA ASP A 61 -12.22 7.17 -15.47
C ASP A 61 -11.40 5.97 -14.99
N PHE A 62 -11.98 5.12 -14.13
CA PHE A 62 -11.41 3.83 -13.77
C PHE A 62 -11.76 2.77 -14.83
N ASP A 63 -10.82 1.86 -15.10
CA ASP A 63 -10.99 0.75 -16.04
C ASP A 63 -11.71 -0.46 -15.42
N GLY A 64 -11.95 -0.46 -14.12
CA GLY A 64 -12.59 -1.57 -13.42
C GLY A 64 -12.55 -1.46 -11.90
N LEU A 65 -13.05 -2.51 -11.24
CA LEU A 65 -13.11 -2.62 -9.79
C LEU A 65 -12.43 -3.89 -9.30
N ASP A 66 -11.69 -3.75 -8.22
CA ASP A 66 -11.16 -4.86 -7.43
C ASP A 66 -12.04 -5.05 -6.19
N LEU A 67 -12.65 -6.22 -6.05
CA LEU A 67 -13.51 -6.56 -4.92
C LEU A 67 -12.68 -7.26 -3.84
N HIS A 68 -12.32 -6.55 -2.77
CA HIS A 68 -11.40 -7.03 -1.75
C HIS A 68 -12.12 -7.29 -0.41
N TRP A 69 -12.89 -8.38 -0.33
CA TRP A 69 -13.54 -8.80 0.92
C TRP A 69 -12.61 -9.69 1.76
N VAL A 70 -12.25 -9.23 2.96
CA VAL A 70 -11.33 -9.91 3.90
C VAL A 70 -12.04 -10.42 5.17
N TYR A 71 -12.62 -11.60 5.26
CA TYR A 71 -12.91 -12.58 4.21
C TYR A 71 -14.37 -13.06 4.34
N PRO A 72 -15.02 -13.48 3.24
CA PRO A 72 -16.34 -14.11 3.27
C PRO A 72 -16.28 -15.48 3.97
N GLY A 73 -17.40 -15.90 4.56
CA GLY A 73 -17.55 -17.24 5.14
C GLY A 73 -17.23 -17.31 6.64
N GLU A 74 -16.69 -16.25 7.22
CA GLU A 74 -16.42 -16.20 8.67
C GLU A 74 -17.68 -15.94 9.51
N ARG A 75 -18.69 -15.27 8.93
CA ARG A 75 -19.88 -14.80 9.67
C ARG A 75 -21.13 -15.63 9.39
N ASP A 76 -21.27 -16.14 8.17
CA ASP A 76 -22.39 -16.95 7.72
C ASP A 76 -21.92 -17.87 6.59
N ASP A 77 -22.16 -19.17 6.74
CA ASP A 77 -21.77 -20.20 5.75
C ASP A 77 -22.37 -19.94 4.35
N LYS A 78 -23.46 -19.15 4.26
CA LYS A 78 -24.07 -18.75 2.98
C LYS A 78 -23.29 -17.68 2.23
N GLU A 79 -22.36 -16.99 2.88
CA GLU A 79 -21.59 -15.89 2.27
C GLU A 79 -20.83 -16.35 1.02
N LYS A 80 -20.41 -17.62 0.97
CA LYS A 80 -19.80 -18.22 -0.23
C LYS A 80 -20.72 -18.20 -1.45
N GLU A 81 -21.97 -18.64 -1.29
CA GLU A 81 -22.96 -18.65 -2.38
C GLU A 81 -23.41 -17.23 -2.74
N LEU A 82 -23.51 -16.35 -1.74
CA LEU A 82 -23.90 -14.95 -1.92
C LEU A 82 -22.81 -14.13 -2.61
N LEU A 83 -21.53 -14.34 -2.28
CA LEU A 83 -20.39 -13.77 -3.01
C LEU A 83 -20.39 -14.26 -4.46
N THR A 84 -20.61 -15.55 -4.68
CA THR A 84 -20.72 -16.12 -6.03
C THR A 84 -21.80 -15.40 -6.86
N SER A 85 -22.96 -15.13 -6.24
CA SER A 85 -24.03 -14.36 -6.88
C SER A 85 -23.58 -12.93 -7.21
N LEU A 86 -22.95 -12.23 -6.26
CA LEU A 86 -22.43 -10.88 -6.46
C LEU A 86 -21.42 -10.82 -7.60
N LEU A 87 -20.49 -11.77 -7.69
CA LEU A 87 -19.45 -11.82 -8.72
C LEU A 87 -20.05 -11.99 -10.12
N TYR A 88 -21.05 -12.87 -10.28
CA TYR A 88 -21.73 -13.03 -11.56
C TYR A 88 -22.55 -11.79 -11.95
N GLU A 89 -23.27 -11.19 -11.00
CA GLU A 89 -24.04 -9.96 -11.23
C GLU A 89 -23.11 -8.79 -11.64
N LEU A 90 -21.94 -8.64 -10.98
CA LEU A 90 -20.90 -7.68 -11.36
C LEU A 90 -20.35 -7.98 -12.76
N ARG A 91 -19.98 -9.22 -13.05
CA ARG A 91 -19.43 -9.63 -14.35
C ARG A 91 -20.41 -9.33 -15.49
N GLU A 92 -21.68 -9.67 -15.31
CA GLU A 92 -22.72 -9.40 -16.31
C GLU A 92 -22.81 -7.90 -16.59
N LYS A 93 -22.92 -7.09 -15.54
CA LYS A 93 -23.01 -5.64 -15.69
C LYS A 93 -21.75 -5.06 -16.33
N PHE A 94 -20.56 -5.39 -15.82
CA PHE A 94 -19.30 -4.82 -16.24
C PHE A 94 -18.93 -5.17 -17.68
N SER A 95 -19.29 -6.37 -18.15
CA SER A 95 -19.09 -6.78 -19.55
C SER A 95 -19.72 -5.80 -20.53
N SER A 96 -20.92 -5.28 -20.21
CA SER A 96 -21.63 -4.33 -21.08
C SER A 96 -20.95 -2.95 -21.18
N TYR A 97 -20.08 -2.61 -20.22
CA TYR A 97 -19.32 -1.36 -20.18
C TYR A 97 -17.84 -1.54 -20.52
N GLY A 98 -17.37 -2.78 -20.74
CA GLY A 98 -15.94 -3.06 -20.92
C GLY A 98 -15.10 -2.81 -19.67
N LEU A 99 -15.71 -2.89 -18.49
CA LEU A 99 -15.03 -2.73 -17.20
C LEU A 99 -14.40 -4.05 -16.75
N LEU A 100 -13.22 -3.96 -16.13
CA LEU A 100 -12.51 -5.09 -15.54
C LEU A 100 -13.04 -5.40 -14.14
N LEU A 101 -13.02 -6.68 -13.76
CA LEU A 101 -13.31 -7.15 -12.42
C LEU A 101 -12.15 -8.01 -11.90
N SER A 102 -11.61 -7.65 -10.76
CA SER A 102 -10.68 -8.50 -10.01
C SER A 102 -11.15 -8.76 -8.59
N THR A 103 -10.51 -9.71 -7.92
CA THR A 103 -10.68 -9.96 -6.49
C THR A 103 -9.38 -10.47 -5.88
N VAL A 104 -9.31 -10.53 -4.56
CA VAL A 104 -8.15 -10.99 -3.80
C VAL A 104 -8.53 -12.26 -3.03
N LEU A 105 -7.75 -13.33 -3.22
CA LEU A 105 -7.89 -14.57 -2.48
C LEU A 105 -7.04 -14.56 -1.21
N PRO A 106 -7.56 -15.12 -0.10
CA PRO A 106 -6.82 -15.23 1.15
C PRO A 106 -5.56 -16.12 1.05
N PRO A 107 -4.62 -15.95 1.99
CA PRO A 107 -3.42 -16.78 2.08
C PRO A 107 -3.69 -18.21 2.57
N PHE A 108 -4.83 -18.47 3.24
CA PHE A 108 -5.08 -19.75 3.91
C PHE A 108 -6.14 -20.59 3.22
N ARG A 109 -5.87 -21.91 3.18
CA ARG A 109 -6.78 -22.91 2.61
C ARG A 109 -8.20 -22.83 3.22
N TYR A 110 -8.31 -22.77 4.54
CA TYR A 110 -9.63 -22.80 5.20
C TYR A 110 -10.47 -21.57 4.79
N GLN A 111 -9.86 -20.39 4.68
CA GLN A 111 -10.55 -19.18 4.22
C GLN A 111 -11.04 -19.31 2.77
N ILE A 112 -10.30 -20.00 1.91
CA ILE A 112 -10.76 -20.33 0.55
C ILE A 112 -11.94 -21.30 0.60
N ASP A 113 -11.83 -22.37 1.40
CA ASP A 113 -12.85 -23.41 1.51
C ASP A 113 -14.18 -22.82 2.02
N ASP A 114 -14.12 -21.96 3.03
CA ASP A 114 -15.27 -21.35 3.69
C ASP A 114 -15.91 -20.24 2.83
N GLY A 115 -15.10 -19.46 2.10
CA GLY A 115 -15.55 -18.22 1.47
C GLY A 115 -15.73 -18.24 -0.05
N TYR A 116 -15.09 -19.16 -0.77
CA TYR A 116 -14.89 -19.02 -2.22
C TYR A 116 -15.22 -20.29 -3.01
N ASP A 117 -16.02 -20.14 -4.08
CA ASP A 117 -16.09 -21.09 -5.18
C ASP A 117 -15.09 -20.66 -6.26
N LEU A 118 -13.95 -21.34 -6.32
CA LEU A 118 -12.85 -20.98 -7.22
C LEU A 118 -13.19 -21.13 -8.70
N SER A 119 -14.12 -22.02 -9.06
CA SER A 119 -14.60 -22.12 -10.45
C SER A 119 -15.44 -20.89 -10.81
N ALA A 120 -16.31 -20.46 -9.89
CA ALA A 120 -17.12 -19.27 -10.10
C ALA A 120 -16.28 -17.98 -10.11
N VAL A 121 -15.32 -17.86 -9.18
CA VAL A 121 -14.35 -16.75 -9.16
C VAL A 121 -13.62 -16.66 -10.49
N SER A 122 -13.04 -17.77 -10.96
CA SER A 122 -12.33 -17.83 -12.25
C SER A 122 -13.24 -17.53 -13.45
N GLY A 123 -14.52 -17.87 -13.38
CA GLY A 123 -15.50 -17.55 -14.42
C GLY A 123 -15.88 -16.07 -14.46
N ALA A 124 -15.94 -15.41 -13.30
CA ALA A 124 -16.43 -14.05 -13.16
C ALA A 124 -15.34 -12.97 -13.25
N THR A 125 -14.13 -13.22 -12.77
CA THR A 125 -13.05 -12.21 -12.76
C THR A 125 -12.21 -12.23 -14.04
N ASP A 126 -11.65 -11.08 -14.42
CA ASP A 126 -10.64 -10.98 -15.47
C ASP A 126 -9.28 -11.51 -14.96
N TYR A 127 -8.95 -11.21 -13.70
CA TYR A 127 -7.85 -11.83 -12.96
C TYR A 127 -8.13 -11.82 -11.45
N THR A 128 -7.42 -12.66 -10.70
CA THR A 128 -7.55 -12.75 -9.24
C THR A 128 -6.16 -12.77 -8.61
N ILE A 129 -5.96 -11.96 -7.58
CA ILE A 129 -4.68 -11.86 -6.87
C ILE A 129 -4.69 -12.83 -5.69
N LEU A 130 -3.70 -13.71 -5.59
CA LEU A 130 -3.43 -14.43 -4.34
C LEU A 130 -2.65 -13.51 -3.40
N GLN A 131 -3.23 -13.15 -2.25
CA GLN A 131 -2.51 -12.51 -1.15
C GLN A 131 -1.52 -13.54 -0.57
N ALA A 132 -0.30 -13.56 -1.09
CA ALA A 132 0.75 -14.51 -0.72
C ALA A 132 1.69 -13.94 0.36
N TRP A 133 1.11 -13.26 1.35
CA TRP A 133 1.81 -12.72 2.53
C TRP A 133 0.98 -12.97 3.79
N ASP A 134 1.54 -12.69 4.96
CA ASP A 134 0.94 -13.05 6.26
C ASP A 134 0.63 -14.55 6.39
N MET A 135 1.37 -15.39 5.68
CA MET A 135 1.19 -16.85 5.61
C MET A 135 1.82 -17.55 6.83
N THR A 136 1.52 -17.08 8.04
CA THR A 136 1.98 -17.72 9.28
C THR A 136 0.78 -18.03 10.15
N HIS A 137 0.50 -19.31 10.41
CA HIS A 137 -0.53 -19.66 11.39
C HIS A 137 -0.22 -19.05 12.76
N GLY A 138 -1.10 -18.16 13.21
CA GLY A 138 -1.18 -17.61 14.57
C GLY A 138 -2.60 -17.12 14.79
N LYS A 139 -3.15 -17.24 16.00
CA LYS A 139 -4.44 -16.59 16.28
C LYS A 139 -4.23 -15.08 16.26
N LYS A 140 -5.18 -14.31 15.72
CA LYS A 140 -5.10 -12.85 15.61
C LYS A 140 -4.74 -12.17 16.94
N ASP A 141 -5.18 -12.76 18.05
CA ASP A 141 -4.98 -12.24 19.41
C ASP A 141 -3.76 -12.84 20.16
N GLU A 142 -3.06 -13.80 19.56
CA GLU A 142 -1.89 -14.42 20.19
C GLU A 142 -0.60 -13.73 19.70
N PRO A 143 0.32 -13.37 20.62
CA PRO A 143 1.62 -12.84 20.21
C PRO A 143 2.39 -13.90 19.42
N PRO A 144 3.27 -13.49 18.49
CA PRO A 144 4.09 -14.43 17.74
C PRO A 144 4.99 -15.18 18.74
N SER A 145 5.19 -16.47 18.48
CA SER A 145 6.08 -17.30 19.30
C SER A 145 7.40 -17.62 18.61
N ARG A 146 7.45 -17.43 17.29
CA ARG A 146 8.62 -17.72 16.45
C ARG A 146 8.82 -16.68 15.35
N ALA A 147 10.07 -16.40 15.02
CA ALA A 147 10.47 -15.56 13.91
C ALA A 147 10.38 -16.36 12.59
N LEU A 148 9.30 -16.20 11.84
CA LEU A 148 9.02 -16.97 10.62
C LEU A 148 8.92 -16.04 9.41
N HIS A 149 9.24 -16.57 8.22
CA HIS A 149 9.06 -15.83 6.99
C HIS A 149 7.59 -15.81 6.57
N HIS A 150 7.02 -14.61 6.38
CA HIS A 150 5.58 -14.44 6.15
C HIS A 150 5.10 -14.70 4.71
N SER A 151 6.02 -14.81 3.75
CA SER A 151 5.73 -15.01 2.33
C SER A 151 6.65 -16.08 1.73
N THR A 152 6.70 -17.26 2.36
CA THR A 152 7.59 -18.35 1.93
C THR A 152 7.12 -18.99 0.62
N LEU A 153 8.03 -19.15 -0.34
CA LEU A 153 7.72 -19.84 -1.60
C LEU A 153 7.50 -21.33 -1.35
N HIS A 154 8.46 -21.94 -0.67
CA HIS A 154 8.49 -23.37 -0.39
C HIS A 154 7.95 -23.68 1.01
N ARG A 155 7.51 -24.92 1.18
CA ARG A 155 7.13 -25.44 2.49
C ARG A 155 8.30 -25.37 3.46
N ASP A 156 8.04 -24.89 4.68
CA ASP A 156 8.99 -24.96 5.79
C ASP A 156 9.39 -26.43 6.09
N PRO A 157 10.69 -26.80 5.96
CA PRO A 157 11.16 -28.14 6.27
C PRO A 157 10.96 -28.50 7.75
N GLY A 158 10.87 -27.51 8.64
CA GLY A 158 10.59 -27.64 10.07
C GLY A 158 9.10 -27.73 10.44
N ALA A 159 8.18 -27.67 9.46
CA ALA A 159 6.74 -27.67 9.71
C ALA A 159 6.25 -29.00 10.35
N ALA A 160 5.91 -28.94 11.63
CA ALA A 160 5.48 -30.10 12.42
C ALA A 160 3.97 -30.37 12.30
N SER A 161 3.14 -29.31 12.40
CA SER A 161 1.69 -29.45 12.29
C SER A 161 1.24 -29.60 10.83
N ARG A 162 0.04 -30.14 10.60
CA ARG A 162 -0.48 -30.29 9.24
C ARG A 162 -0.71 -28.96 8.56
N ASP A 163 -1.25 -28.00 9.27
CA ASP A 163 -1.67 -26.73 8.69
C ASP A 163 -0.45 -25.85 8.38
N GLN A 164 0.61 -25.92 9.20
CA GLN A 164 1.92 -25.32 8.88
C GLN A 164 2.55 -25.87 7.58
N ARG A 165 2.24 -27.11 7.18
CA ARG A 165 2.74 -27.65 5.89
C ARG A 165 2.07 -27.01 4.68
N TYR A 166 0.96 -26.30 4.87
CA TYR A 166 0.18 -25.64 3.84
C TYR A 166 0.51 -24.15 3.70
N ASP A 167 1.23 -23.58 4.67
CA ASP A 167 1.65 -22.17 4.73
C ASP A 167 2.79 -21.85 3.76
N ASN A 168 2.55 -22.04 2.47
CA ASN A 168 3.50 -21.67 1.43
C ASN A 168 2.80 -21.45 0.10
N ILE A 169 3.43 -20.60 -0.72
CA ILE A 169 2.91 -20.19 -2.02
C ILE A 169 2.72 -21.39 -2.94
N GLU A 170 3.69 -22.31 -3.00
CA GLU A 170 3.60 -23.48 -3.87
C GLU A 170 2.37 -24.35 -3.58
N PHE A 171 2.08 -24.58 -2.30
CA PHE A 171 0.91 -25.34 -1.88
C PHE A 171 -0.38 -24.60 -2.26
N MET A 172 -0.49 -23.31 -1.91
CA MET A 172 -1.70 -22.53 -2.14
C MET A 172 -2.02 -22.37 -3.63
N VAL A 173 -1.01 -22.12 -4.46
CA VAL A 173 -1.21 -22.08 -5.92
C VAL A 173 -1.67 -23.44 -6.45
N LYS A 174 -1.01 -24.54 -6.09
CA LYS A 174 -1.44 -25.89 -6.51
C LYS A 174 -2.85 -26.22 -6.01
N TYR A 175 -3.20 -25.76 -4.82
CA TYR A 175 -4.54 -25.91 -4.25
C TYR A 175 -5.57 -25.19 -5.12
N ILE A 176 -5.38 -23.89 -5.34
CA ILE A 176 -6.29 -23.03 -6.09
C ILE A 176 -6.55 -23.56 -7.50
N LEU A 177 -5.48 -23.94 -8.22
CA LEU A 177 -5.60 -24.48 -9.58
C LEU A 177 -6.37 -25.81 -9.63
N ARG A 178 -6.14 -26.71 -8.66
CA ARG A 178 -6.85 -28.00 -8.59
C ARG A 178 -8.34 -27.88 -8.28
N HIS A 179 -8.76 -26.74 -7.72
CA HIS A 179 -10.14 -26.50 -7.30
C HIS A 179 -10.92 -25.59 -8.26
N GLY A 180 -10.39 -25.39 -9.48
CA GLY A 180 -11.15 -24.83 -10.61
C GLY A 180 -10.74 -23.44 -11.07
N MET A 181 -9.72 -22.84 -10.45
CA MET A 181 -9.15 -21.58 -10.93
C MET A 181 -8.24 -21.82 -12.15
N ALA A 182 -8.45 -21.04 -13.21
CA ALA A 182 -7.56 -21.05 -14.38
C ALA A 182 -6.20 -20.39 -14.04
N ALA A 183 -5.10 -21.00 -14.46
CA ALA A 183 -3.75 -20.51 -14.14
C ALA A 183 -3.49 -19.13 -14.78
N GLU A 184 -3.93 -18.96 -16.01
CA GLU A 184 -3.85 -17.71 -16.80
C GLU A 184 -4.69 -16.56 -16.24
N LYS A 185 -5.47 -16.79 -15.17
CA LYS A 185 -6.19 -15.74 -14.43
C LYS A 185 -5.68 -15.53 -13.00
N LEU A 186 -4.79 -16.38 -12.50
CA LEU A 186 -4.24 -16.28 -11.15
C LEU A 186 -2.97 -15.43 -11.16
N VAL A 187 -2.97 -14.35 -10.39
CA VAL A 187 -1.85 -13.42 -10.22
C VAL A 187 -1.23 -13.66 -8.83
N LEU A 188 0.09 -13.82 -8.76
CA LEU A 188 0.78 -13.98 -7.48
C LEU A 188 1.05 -12.62 -6.82
N GLY A 189 0.52 -12.40 -5.61
CA GLY A 189 0.86 -11.23 -4.80
C GLY A 189 2.26 -11.33 -4.19
N VAL A 190 3.03 -10.24 -4.25
CA VAL A 190 4.38 -10.12 -3.69
C VAL A 190 4.38 -8.96 -2.68
N PRO A 191 4.70 -9.20 -1.39
CA PRO A 191 4.77 -8.12 -0.41
C PRO A 191 6.03 -7.27 -0.63
N LEU A 192 5.87 -5.95 -0.58
CA LEU A 192 6.95 -4.95 -0.58
C LEU A 192 7.30 -4.49 0.84
N PHE A 193 6.95 -5.33 1.82
CA PHE A 193 7.19 -5.13 3.24
C PHE A 193 7.59 -6.45 3.90
N GLY A 194 8.19 -6.34 5.07
CA GLY A 194 8.58 -7.45 5.91
C GLY A 194 7.81 -7.52 7.22
N LYS A 195 7.83 -8.69 7.87
CA LYS A 195 7.36 -8.87 9.25
C LYS A 195 8.53 -8.90 10.21
N SER A 196 8.48 -8.04 11.22
CA SER A 196 9.51 -7.88 12.24
C SER A 196 9.12 -8.53 13.57
N TYR A 197 10.11 -9.02 14.30
CA TYR A 197 9.97 -9.73 15.57
C TYR A 197 11.08 -9.30 16.54
N THR A 198 10.73 -9.21 17.83
CA THR A 198 11.72 -9.02 18.90
C THR A 198 12.13 -10.38 19.44
N LEU A 199 13.40 -10.75 19.26
CA LEU A 199 13.93 -12.04 19.71
C LEU A 199 13.85 -12.17 21.24
N ALA A 200 13.59 -13.39 21.73
CA ALA A 200 13.65 -13.65 23.15
C ALA A 200 15.11 -13.58 23.66
N ALA A 201 15.29 -13.17 24.93
CA ALA A 201 16.61 -13.05 25.53
C ALA A 201 17.44 -14.33 25.37
N SER A 202 18.74 -14.18 25.08
CA SER A 202 19.69 -15.29 24.89
C SER A 202 19.37 -16.23 23.72
N THR A 203 18.50 -15.82 22.79
CA THR A 203 18.20 -16.59 21.58
C THR A 203 19.14 -16.17 20.45
N LEU A 204 19.71 -17.13 19.73
CA LEU A 204 20.48 -16.84 18.52
C LEU A 204 19.54 -16.38 17.39
N PRO A 205 19.94 -15.37 16.61
CA PRO A 205 19.09 -14.82 15.56
C PRO A 205 19.08 -15.75 14.33
N SER A 206 18.19 -16.73 14.35
CA SER A 206 18.02 -17.72 13.28
C SER A 206 16.56 -17.82 12.84
N PRO A 207 16.27 -18.31 11.62
CA PRO A 207 14.92 -18.68 11.22
C PRO A 207 14.27 -19.60 12.26
N GLY A 208 13.01 -19.30 12.61
CA GLY A 208 12.25 -20.03 13.62
C GLY A 208 12.70 -19.82 15.06
N ALA A 209 13.60 -18.87 15.34
CA ALA A 209 14.02 -18.49 16.69
C ALA A 209 12.83 -18.07 17.56
N ALA A 210 12.95 -18.29 18.88
CA ALA A 210 11.95 -17.84 19.85
C ALA A 210 11.89 -16.31 19.90
N VAL A 211 10.68 -15.77 19.94
CA VAL A 211 10.44 -14.32 20.00
C VAL A 211 9.62 -13.98 21.24
N SER A 212 9.80 -12.76 21.73
CA SER A 212 9.08 -12.23 22.90
C SER A 212 7.90 -11.34 22.50
N ALA A 213 7.96 -10.73 21.31
CA ALA A 213 6.92 -9.86 20.78
C ALA A 213 7.07 -9.67 19.26
N TRP A 214 6.09 -9.01 18.67
CA TRP A 214 6.27 -8.30 17.41
C TRP A 214 7.40 -7.29 17.51
N GLY A 215 8.12 -7.10 16.40
CA GLY A 215 9.24 -6.18 16.32
C GLY A 215 8.80 -4.73 16.46
N ASP A 216 9.78 -3.88 16.74
CA ASP A 216 9.56 -2.46 16.96
C ASP A 216 9.04 -1.77 15.69
N GLU A 217 8.33 -0.66 15.90
CA GLU A 217 7.75 0.14 14.82
C GLU A 217 8.84 0.82 13.99
N GLY A 218 8.70 0.76 12.66
CA GLY A 218 9.52 1.55 11.75
C GLY A 218 9.29 3.04 11.91
N GLN A 219 10.33 3.85 11.65
CA GLN A 219 10.25 5.31 11.75
C GLN A 219 9.17 5.91 10.85
N TYR A 220 8.90 5.29 9.70
CA TYR A 220 8.00 5.82 8.68
C TYR A 220 6.67 5.06 8.66
N THR A 221 6.69 3.73 8.70
CA THR A 221 5.45 2.93 8.68
C THR A 221 4.70 2.96 10.01
N GLN A 222 5.39 3.22 11.12
CA GLN A 222 4.80 3.34 12.47
C GLN A 222 3.83 2.21 12.81
N THR A 223 4.14 0.99 12.35
CA THR A 223 3.29 -0.18 12.49
C THR A 223 4.08 -1.30 13.13
N LYS A 224 3.64 -1.76 14.29
CA LYS A 224 4.37 -2.76 15.06
C LYS A 224 4.42 -4.09 14.30
N GLY A 225 5.58 -4.72 14.26
CA GLY A 225 5.77 -5.99 13.57
C GLY A 225 5.81 -5.89 12.04
N SER A 226 5.87 -4.69 11.46
CA SER A 226 5.93 -4.49 10.01
C SER A 226 6.95 -3.41 9.65
N LEU A 227 7.73 -3.65 8.59
CA LEU A 227 8.66 -2.66 8.04
C LEU A 227 8.53 -2.63 6.52
N ALA A 228 8.47 -1.43 5.93
CA ALA A 228 8.56 -1.30 4.48
C ALA A 228 9.95 -1.74 3.98
N TYR A 229 10.07 -2.20 2.74
CA TYR A 229 11.36 -2.59 2.17
C TYR A 229 12.40 -1.47 2.27
N PHE A 230 11.99 -0.21 2.04
CA PHE A 230 12.90 0.92 2.16
C PHE A 230 13.43 1.12 3.60
N GLU A 231 12.66 0.81 4.64
CA GLU A 231 13.11 0.91 6.04
C GLU A 231 14.17 -0.15 6.37
N ILE A 232 13.99 -1.35 5.83
CA ILE A 232 14.92 -2.47 5.96
C ILE A 232 16.24 -2.11 5.27
N CYS A 233 16.19 -1.72 3.99
CA CYS A 233 17.41 -1.46 3.23
C CYS A 233 18.17 -0.21 3.73
N MET A 234 17.47 0.82 4.21
CA MET A 234 18.14 1.98 4.83
C MET A 234 18.89 1.58 6.09
N SER A 235 18.28 0.75 6.94
CA SER A 235 18.91 0.26 8.17
C SER A 235 20.18 -0.53 7.88
N GLU A 236 20.20 -1.34 6.82
CA GLU A 236 21.39 -2.05 6.37
C GLU A 236 22.47 -1.10 5.83
N ARG A 237 22.08 -0.10 5.05
CA ARG A 237 23.00 0.91 4.51
C ARG A 237 23.67 1.73 5.61
N GLU A 238 22.97 1.97 6.71
CA GLU A 238 23.48 2.63 7.91
C GLU A 238 24.34 1.71 8.79
N GLY A 239 24.52 0.44 8.41
CA GLY A 239 25.30 -0.54 9.15
C GLY A 239 24.64 -1.04 10.43
N LYS A 240 23.31 -0.84 10.57
CA LYS A 240 22.55 -1.28 11.75
C LYS A 240 22.13 -2.75 11.69
N GLY A 241 22.20 -3.37 10.52
CA GLY A 241 21.82 -4.78 10.38
C GLY A 241 22.44 -5.47 9.18
N VAL A 242 22.21 -6.78 9.16
CA VAL A 242 22.76 -7.70 8.15
C VAL A 242 21.65 -8.58 7.61
N SER A 243 21.52 -8.60 6.28
CA SER A 243 20.68 -9.55 5.56
C SER A 243 21.36 -10.89 5.37
N ALA A 244 20.55 -11.94 5.38
CA ALA A 244 20.93 -13.29 5.01
C ALA A 244 19.77 -14.01 4.32
N VAL A 245 20.08 -15.18 3.75
CA VAL A 245 19.11 -16.08 3.14
C VAL A 245 19.19 -17.41 3.88
N ASP A 246 18.04 -17.97 4.27
CA ASP A 246 17.97 -19.27 4.94
C ASP A 246 18.10 -20.45 3.96
N GLU A 247 18.15 -21.67 4.50
CA GLU A 247 18.25 -22.91 3.70
C GLU A 247 17.03 -23.14 2.79
N ALA A 248 15.88 -22.53 3.12
CA ALA A 248 14.66 -22.60 2.32
C ALA A 248 14.58 -21.51 1.23
N GLY A 249 15.60 -20.64 1.15
CA GLY A 249 15.68 -19.57 0.16
C GLY A 249 14.90 -18.30 0.55
N ASN A 250 14.53 -18.14 1.82
CA ASN A 250 13.86 -16.94 2.32
C ASN A 250 14.86 -15.91 2.82
N SER A 251 14.64 -14.62 2.52
CA SER A 251 15.48 -13.54 3.04
C SER A 251 15.00 -13.04 4.40
N TYR A 252 15.98 -12.69 5.23
CA TYR A 252 15.73 -12.06 6.52
C TYR A 252 16.87 -11.11 6.86
N ALA A 253 16.59 -10.13 7.72
CA ALA A 253 17.56 -9.20 8.25
C ALA A 253 17.55 -9.21 9.78
N ILE A 254 18.71 -8.94 10.38
CA ILE A 254 18.87 -8.84 11.84
C ILE A 254 19.37 -7.45 12.18
N PHE A 255 18.67 -6.76 13.08
CA PHE A 255 19.02 -5.44 13.61
C PHE A 255 19.06 -5.53 15.15
N ASP A 256 20.24 -5.75 15.73
CA ASP A 256 20.41 -6.02 17.16
C ASP A 256 19.56 -7.22 17.64
N ASN A 257 18.53 -7.01 18.46
CA ASN A 257 17.59 -8.04 18.90
C ASN A 257 16.33 -8.16 18.01
N GLN A 258 16.26 -7.40 16.91
CA GLN A 258 15.16 -7.44 15.95
C GLN A 258 15.49 -8.39 14.80
N TRP A 259 14.52 -9.22 14.43
CA TRP A 259 14.60 -10.10 13.27
C TRP A 259 13.46 -9.77 12.31
N VAL A 260 13.77 -9.61 11.03
CA VAL A 260 12.80 -9.16 10.02
C VAL A 260 12.80 -10.13 8.85
N SER A 261 11.67 -10.77 8.59
CA SER A 261 11.45 -11.50 7.33
C SER A 261 11.03 -10.53 6.24
N PHE A 262 11.57 -10.65 5.03
CA PHE A 262 11.17 -9.78 3.92
C PHE A 262 11.55 -10.42 2.59
N ASP A 263 10.97 -9.91 1.50
CA ASP A 263 11.38 -10.28 0.15
C ASP A 263 12.51 -9.39 -0.36
N SER A 264 13.57 -10.00 -0.87
CA SER A 264 14.67 -9.32 -1.56
C SER A 264 14.54 -9.49 -3.07
N PRO A 265 15.25 -8.70 -3.90
CA PRO A 265 15.30 -8.94 -5.35
C PRO A 265 15.63 -10.39 -5.72
N SER A 266 16.52 -11.05 -4.97
CA SER A 266 16.84 -12.47 -5.21
C SER A 266 15.69 -13.42 -4.92
N THR A 267 14.95 -13.25 -3.81
CA THR A 267 13.82 -14.15 -3.49
C THR A 267 12.63 -13.91 -4.41
N VAL A 268 12.42 -12.65 -4.82
CA VAL A 268 11.39 -12.28 -5.78
C VAL A 268 11.69 -12.88 -7.15
N LEU A 269 12.96 -12.92 -7.58
CA LEU A 269 13.35 -13.59 -8.81
C LEU A 269 12.94 -15.08 -8.81
N GLU A 270 13.13 -15.79 -7.70
CA GLU A 270 12.68 -17.19 -7.60
C GLU A 270 11.15 -17.31 -7.66
N LYS A 271 10.42 -16.41 -6.99
CA LYS A 271 8.96 -16.34 -7.11
C LYS A 271 8.52 -16.08 -8.55
N MET A 272 9.20 -15.22 -9.29
CA MET A 272 8.87 -14.96 -10.71
C MET A 272 9.14 -16.17 -11.60
N ARG A 273 10.22 -16.92 -11.35
CA ARG A 273 10.44 -18.21 -12.03
C ARG A 273 9.32 -19.21 -11.73
N PHE A 274 8.84 -19.24 -10.49
CA PHE A 274 7.70 -20.04 -10.11
C PHE A 274 6.41 -19.62 -10.83
N VAL A 275 6.12 -18.31 -10.90
CA VAL A 275 4.99 -17.74 -11.67
C VAL A 275 5.03 -18.20 -13.13
N ILE A 276 6.18 -18.07 -13.79
CA ILE A 276 6.37 -18.46 -15.20
C ILE A 276 6.20 -19.98 -15.37
N SER A 277 6.89 -20.78 -14.57
CA SER A 277 6.86 -22.24 -14.67
C SER A 277 5.48 -22.85 -14.34
N SER A 278 4.69 -22.16 -13.53
CA SER A 278 3.32 -22.56 -13.18
C SER A 278 2.26 -22.04 -14.16
N GLY A 279 2.65 -21.26 -15.17
CA GLY A 279 1.73 -20.69 -16.15
C GLY A 279 0.74 -19.68 -15.56
N LEU A 280 1.13 -18.99 -14.49
CA LEU A 280 0.29 -17.98 -13.84
C LEU A 280 0.16 -16.73 -14.72
N ALA A 281 -0.90 -15.95 -14.51
CA ALA A 281 -1.20 -14.73 -15.25
C ALA A 281 -0.13 -13.64 -15.10
N GLY A 282 0.56 -13.62 -13.95
CA GLY A 282 1.60 -12.64 -13.63
C GLY A 282 1.77 -12.45 -12.12
N ALA A 283 2.21 -11.26 -11.73
CA ALA A 283 2.40 -10.89 -10.33
C ALA A 283 1.82 -9.50 -10.01
N ALA A 284 1.38 -9.33 -8.77
CA ALA A 284 0.98 -8.06 -8.18
C ALA A 284 1.94 -7.72 -7.03
N ALA A 285 2.16 -6.43 -6.75
CA ALA A 285 3.06 -5.99 -5.68
C ALA A 285 2.29 -5.16 -4.65
N TYR A 286 2.37 -5.53 -3.37
CA TYR A 286 1.65 -4.86 -2.28
C TYR A 286 2.63 -4.31 -1.22
N ALA A 287 2.82 -3.00 -1.06
CA ALA A 287 2.31 -1.91 -1.89
C ALA A 287 3.45 -1.07 -2.47
N ILE A 288 3.18 -0.42 -3.61
CA ILE A 288 4.18 0.30 -4.41
C ILE A 288 4.96 1.38 -3.63
N ASP A 289 4.33 1.99 -2.62
CA ASP A 289 4.91 2.98 -1.73
C ASP A 289 5.86 2.39 -0.65
N MET A 290 5.90 1.06 -0.51
CA MET A 290 6.78 0.37 0.43
C MET A 290 8.07 -0.17 -0.19
N ASP A 291 8.17 -0.20 -1.53
CA ASP A 291 9.43 -0.45 -2.23
C ASP A 291 10.40 0.74 -2.02
N ASP A 292 11.65 0.62 -2.43
CA ASP A 292 12.56 1.78 -2.50
C ASP A 292 12.23 2.66 -3.72
N PHE A 293 11.04 3.26 -3.72
CA PHE A 293 10.52 4.09 -4.82
C PHE A 293 11.35 5.35 -5.09
N ARG A 294 12.24 5.71 -4.16
CA ARG A 294 13.16 6.85 -4.25
C ARG A 294 14.60 6.47 -4.59
N GLY A 295 14.97 5.19 -4.58
CA GLY A 295 16.36 4.78 -4.77
C GLY A 295 17.28 5.24 -3.61
N LEU A 296 16.78 5.26 -2.37
CA LEU A 296 17.56 5.56 -1.17
C LEU A 296 18.64 4.51 -0.89
N CYS A 297 18.45 3.29 -1.36
CA CYS A 297 19.35 2.15 -1.17
C CYS A 297 20.06 1.74 -2.45
N GLY A 298 19.75 2.38 -3.59
CA GLY A 298 20.31 2.07 -4.89
C GLY A 298 19.41 2.56 -6.02
N SER A 299 19.05 1.66 -6.93
CA SER A 299 18.10 1.98 -8.01
C SER A 299 16.67 2.03 -7.47
N PRO A 300 15.84 2.98 -7.93
CA PRO A 300 14.43 3.03 -7.56
C PRO A 300 13.67 1.75 -7.92
N PHE A 301 12.66 1.42 -7.11
CA PHE A 301 11.76 0.28 -7.31
C PHE A 301 12.50 -1.07 -7.52
N PRO A 302 13.45 -1.46 -6.66
CA PRO A 302 14.26 -2.66 -6.88
C PRO A 302 13.44 -3.96 -6.95
N ILE A 303 12.42 -4.11 -6.10
CA ILE A 303 11.56 -5.31 -6.13
C ILE A 303 10.65 -5.27 -7.34
N LEU A 304 9.94 -4.16 -7.58
CA LEU A 304 9.02 -4.06 -8.71
C LEU A 304 9.75 -4.16 -10.07
N SER A 305 10.99 -3.64 -10.16
CA SER A 305 11.85 -3.80 -11.33
C SER A 305 12.24 -5.25 -11.56
N THR A 306 12.47 -6.02 -10.49
CA THR A 306 12.74 -7.46 -10.57
C THR A 306 11.52 -8.21 -11.12
N VAL A 307 10.33 -7.90 -10.62
CA VAL A 307 9.06 -8.44 -11.14
C VAL A 307 8.91 -8.14 -12.62
N SER A 308 9.00 -6.87 -13.01
CA SER A 308 8.81 -6.43 -14.39
C SER A 308 9.82 -7.06 -15.35
N THR A 309 11.11 -7.03 -14.99
CA THR A 309 12.18 -7.58 -15.85
C THR A 309 12.03 -9.09 -16.03
N SER A 310 11.62 -9.81 -14.98
CA SER A 310 11.45 -11.27 -15.03
C SER A 310 10.27 -11.68 -15.91
N LEU A 311 9.15 -10.95 -15.85
CA LEU A 311 7.92 -11.31 -16.56
C LEU A 311 7.88 -10.75 -17.99
N ASN A 312 8.43 -9.56 -18.23
CA ASN A 312 8.33 -8.86 -19.52
C ASN A 312 9.62 -8.94 -20.36
N GLY A 313 10.74 -9.42 -19.77
CA GLY A 313 12.03 -9.54 -20.47
C GLY A 313 12.72 -8.21 -20.79
N GLU A 314 12.06 -7.07 -20.58
CA GLU A 314 12.62 -5.73 -20.74
C GLU A 314 13.01 -5.17 -19.37
N SER A 315 14.28 -4.76 -19.22
CA SER A 315 14.64 -3.84 -18.16
C SER A 315 13.94 -2.52 -18.48
N ILE A 316 12.97 -2.10 -17.67
CA ILE A 316 12.48 -0.72 -17.73
C ILE A 316 13.67 0.15 -17.35
N GLN A 317 14.36 0.71 -18.34
CA GLN A 317 15.24 1.83 -18.11
C GLN A 317 14.30 2.96 -17.67
N SER A 318 14.15 3.13 -16.36
CA SER A 318 13.61 4.37 -15.86
C SER A 318 14.50 5.45 -16.44
N ASP A 319 13.94 6.32 -17.28
CA ASP A 319 14.65 7.51 -17.70
C ASP A 319 14.86 8.34 -16.43
N GLN A 320 16.01 8.12 -15.80
CA GLN A 320 16.45 8.73 -14.55
C GLN A 320 16.53 10.25 -14.67
N SER A 321 16.41 10.81 -15.89
CA SER A 321 16.28 12.24 -16.10
C SER A 321 15.01 12.82 -15.45
N SER A 322 13.95 12.02 -15.32
CA SER A 322 12.66 12.42 -14.73
C SER A 322 12.56 12.12 -13.22
N LEU A 323 13.31 11.13 -12.74
CA LEU A 323 13.46 10.74 -11.32
C LEU A 323 14.73 11.33 -10.70
N LYS A 324 15.19 12.49 -11.17
CA LYS A 324 16.14 13.29 -10.39
C LYS A 324 15.43 13.71 -9.11
N ILE A 325 15.65 12.94 -8.04
CA ILE A 325 15.83 13.54 -6.73
C ILE A 325 16.90 14.61 -6.95
N GLY A 326 16.48 15.86 -7.11
CA GLY A 326 17.45 16.93 -7.21
C GLY A 326 18.23 16.94 -5.90
N SER A 327 19.53 17.16 -5.95
CA SER A 327 20.28 17.51 -4.76
C SER A 327 20.10 19.00 -4.52
N CYS A 328 19.64 19.40 -3.34
CA CYS A 328 19.68 20.80 -2.91
C CYS A 328 20.86 21.03 -1.96
N GLN A 329 21.46 22.22 -2.01
CA GLN A 329 22.69 22.53 -1.27
C GLN A 329 22.46 22.79 0.24
N SER A 330 21.22 22.80 0.72
CA SER A 330 20.87 23.20 2.09
C SER A 330 20.46 22.01 2.95
N ASP A 331 20.90 22.02 4.22
CA ASP A 331 20.39 21.14 5.27
C ASP A 331 19.02 21.62 5.80
N SER A 332 18.78 22.93 5.77
CA SER A 332 17.50 23.52 6.21
C SER A 332 16.46 23.47 5.09
N PRO A 333 15.20 23.12 5.42
CA PRO A 333 14.19 22.93 4.41
C PRO A 333 13.64 24.26 3.84
N TYR A 334 13.34 24.27 2.55
CA TYR A 334 12.85 25.45 1.84
C TYR A 334 11.99 25.05 0.64
N LEU A 335 11.14 25.97 0.19
CA LEU A 335 10.42 25.87 -1.08
C LEU A 335 11.10 26.76 -2.13
N ALA A 336 11.06 26.37 -3.39
CA ALA A 336 11.62 27.15 -4.48
C ALA A 336 10.78 27.10 -5.75
N SER A 337 10.82 28.16 -6.56
CA SER A 337 10.18 28.16 -7.87
C SER A 337 10.89 27.18 -8.82
N ASP A 338 10.10 26.54 -9.68
CA ASP A 338 10.62 25.74 -10.78
C ASP A 338 11.07 26.64 -11.93
N GLU A 339 12.26 26.38 -12.46
CA GLU A 339 12.88 27.23 -13.50
C GLU A 339 12.17 27.09 -14.86
N ASP A 340 11.53 25.95 -15.11
CA ASP A 340 10.94 25.60 -16.40
C ASP A 340 9.41 25.82 -16.44
N SER A 341 8.75 25.82 -15.28
CA SER A 341 7.28 25.85 -15.22
C SER A 341 6.75 26.47 -13.92
N CYS A 342 6.01 27.57 -14.03
CA CYS A 342 5.33 28.17 -12.89
C CYS A 342 4.17 27.35 -12.28
N ALA A 343 3.72 26.30 -12.96
CA ALA A 343 2.80 25.32 -12.37
C ALA A 343 3.51 24.31 -11.45
N HIS A 344 4.85 24.34 -11.40
CA HIS A 344 5.67 23.45 -10.60
C HIS A 344 6.48 24.26 -9.57
N PHE A 345 6.88 23.57 -8.50
CA PHE A 345 7.78 24.12 -7.49
C PHE A 345 8.63 23.01 -6.88
N HIS A 346 9.64 23.40 -6.13
CA HIS A 346 10.61 22.52 -5.51
C HIS A 346 10.48 22.58 -4.00
N PHE A 347 10.47 21.43 -3.35
CA PHE A 347 10.59 21.32 -1.90
C PHE A 347 11.93 20.67 -1.56
N CYS A 348 12.81 21.40 -0.90
CA CYS A 348 14.06 20.87 -0.38
C CYS A 348 13.90 20.48 1.08
N SER A 349 14.28 19.26 1.44
CA SER A 349 14.40 18.82 2.82
C SER A 349 15.50 17.78 2.96
N GLY A 350 16.46 17.98 3.87
CA GLY A 350 17.55 17.04 4.12
C GLY A 350 18.43 16.78 2.88
N LYS A 351 18.76 17.82 2.10
CA LYS A 351 19.50 17.76 0.80
C LYS A 351 18.76 17.07 -0.35
N ILE A 352 17.53 16.63 -0.14
CA ILE A 352 16.67 16.01 -1.15
C ILE A 352 15.72 17.08 -1.69
N ASN A 353 15.70 17.28 -3.00
CA ASN A 353 14.79 18.17 -3.71
C ASN A 353 13.66 17.36 -4.36
N TYR A 354 12.42 17.68 -3.98
CA TYR A 354 11.20 17.14 -4.53
C TYR A 354 10.58 18.15 -5.49
N ARG A 355 10.36 17.76 -6.75
CA ARG A 355 9.57 18.58 -7.69
C ARG A 355 8.09 18.29 -7.48
N MET A 356 7.34 19.33 -7.16
CA MET A 356 5.91 19.33 -6.85
C MET A 356 5.15 20.08 -7.95
N ILE A 357 3.85 19.84 -8.06
CA ILE A 357 2.96 20.52 -9.01
C ILE A 357 1.82 21.19 -8.24
N CYS A 358 1.42 22.38 -8.68
CA CYS A 358 0.21 23.06 -8.23
C CYS A 358 -1.05 22.37 -8.77
N GLU A 359 -2.17 22.52 -8.07
CA GLU A 359 -3.48 22.05 -8.56
C GLU A 359 -3.85 22.70 -9.90
N GLU A 360 -4.76 22.07 -10.67
CA GLU A 360 -5.15 22.53 -12.01
C GLU A 360 -5.48 24.03 -12.03
N GLU A 361 -4.89 24.74 -13.00
CA GLU A 361 -5.01 26.19 -13.22
C GLU A 361 -4.36 27.11 -12.17
N ARG A 362 -3.61 26.56 -11.20
CA ARG A 362 -2.86 27.36 -10.21
C ARG A 362 -1.38 27.50 -10.55
N LEU A 363 -0.79 28.62 -10.15
CA LEU A 363 0.64 28.91 -10.30
C LEU A 363 1.28 29.09 -8.92
N TYR A 364 2.53 28.64 -8.80
CA TYR A 364 3.33 28.79 -7.59
C TYR A 364 3.83 30.23 -7.44
N ASP A 365 3.59 30.82 -6.27
CA ASP A 365 4.08 32.13 -5.88
C ASP A 365 5.26 31.97 -4.90
N PRO A 366 6.52 32.19 -5.34
CA PRO A 366 7.69 32.04 -4.48
C PRO A 366 7.78 33.08 -3.35
N SER A 367 7.00 34.17 -3.39
CA SER A 367 6.99 35.18 -2.33
C SER A 367 6.20 34.74 -1.09
N THR A 368 5.27 33.81 -1.28
CA THR A 368 4.39 33.30 -0.22
C THR A 368 4.59 31.81 0.04
N GLY A 369 5.09 31.06 -0.96
CA GLY A 369 5.22 29.61 -0.89
C GLY A 369 3.95 28.85 -1.30
N PHE A 370 2.96 29.51 -1.90
CA PHE A 370 1.64 28.93 -2.20
C PHE A 370 1.31 28.86 -3.68
N CYS A 371 0.46 27.88 -4.02
CA CYS A 371 -0.19 27.78 -5.33
C CYS A 371 -1.48 28.62 -5.34
N GLY A 372 -1.45 29.77 -6.01
CA GLY A 372 -2.56 30.70 -6.14
C GLY A 372 -3.14 30.78 -7.56
N HIS A 373 -4.12 31.66 -7.75
CA HIS A 373 -4.65 31.96 -9.09
C HIS A 373 -3.58 32.56 -10.01
N GLN A 374 -3.79 32.44 -11.32
CA GLN A 374 -2.84 32.86 -12.36
C GLN A 374 -2.49 34.36 -12.24
N ASP A 375 -1.33 34.64 -11.65
CA ASP A 375 -0.71 35.97 -11.67
C ASP A 375 0.58 35.90 -12.49
N VAL A 376 0.47 36.36 -13.74
CA VAL A 376 1.56 36.34 -14.73
C VAL A 376 2.73 37.24 -14.31
N ALA A 377 2.51 38.20 -13.41
CA ALA A 377 3.58 39.09 -12.93
C ALA A 377 4.51 38.42 -11.90
N LYS A 378 4.05 37.34 -11.25
CA LYS A 378 4.80 36.63 -10.21
C LYS A 378 5.49 35.36 -10.72
N CYS A 379 4.97 34.80 -11.80
CA CYS A 379 5.58 33.72 -12.56
C CYS A 379 6.77 34.26 -13.38
N MET A 380 7.99 33.98 -12.94
CA MET A 380 9.22 34.35 -13.65
C MET A 380 10.03 33.10 -14.05
N PRO A 381 9.70 32.46 -15.19
CA PRO A 381 10.49 31.35 -15.72
C PRO A 381 11.96 31.74 -15.91
N GLY A 382 12.88 30.84 -15.60
CA GLY A 382 14.33 31.09 -15.61
C GLY A 382 14.91 31.64 -14.31
N GLN A 383 14.13 31.75 -13.23
CA GLN A 383 14.62 32.07 -11.87
C GLN A 383 14.21 31.01 -10.84
N SER A 384 15.17 30.60 -10.00
CA SER A 384 14.92 29.78 -8.80
C SER A 384 14.90 30.67 -7.55
N LEU A 385 13.75 31.25 -7.24
CA LEU A 385 13.51 32.01 -6.01
C LEU A 385 13.18 31.05 -4.86
N ARG A 386 13.67 31.33 -3.64
CA ARG A 386 13.53 30.43 -2.48
C ARG A 386 12.83 31.14 -1.32
N ILE A 387 12.01 30.38 -0.59
CA ILE A 387 11.38 30.81 0.67
C ILE A 387 11.56 29.72 1.74
N SER A 388 11.87 30.12 2.97
CA SER A 388 11.97 29.17 4.09
C SER A 388 10.58 28.64 4.46
N ILE A 389 10.49 27.42 5.01
CA ILE A 389 9.20 26.91 5.51
C ILE A 389 8.59 27.88 6.53
N ASN A 390 9.39 28.35 7.48
CA ASN A 390 8.92 29.23 8.55
C ASN A 390 8.34 30.55 8.03
N ASP A 391 8.91 31.10 6.96
CA ASP A 391 8.40 32.33 6.36
C ASP A 391 7.12 32.07 5.54
N ALA A 392 7.05 30.94 4.82
CA ALA A 392 5.82 30.52 4.14
C ALA A 392 4.66 30.28 5.14
N GLU A 393 4.95 29.65 6.28
CA GLU A 393 3.97 29.43 7.36
C GLU A 393 3.47 30.75 7.97
N ARG A 394 4.36 31.73 8.18
CA ARG A 394 3.96 33.07 8.67
C ARG A 394 3.04 33.80 7.70
N TYR A 395 3.25 33.64 6.40
CA TYR A 395 2.35 34.21 5.40
C TYR A 395 0.95 33.60 5.47
N LEU A 396 0.83 32.27 5.67
CA LEU A 396 -0.47 31.63 5.90
C LEU A 396 -1.18 32.14 7.14
N SER A 397 -0.48 32.24 8.26
CA SER A 397 -1.10 32.73 9.50
C SER A 397 -1.68 34.13 9.32
N HIS A 398 -1.00 35.00 8.58
CA HIS A 398 -1.49 36.35 8.29
C HIS A 398 -2.62 36.42 7.26
N VAL A 399 -2.70 35.50 6.30
CA VAL A 399 -3.83 35.44 5.35
C VAL A 399 -5.08 34.94 6.06
N TYR A 400 -4.95 33.90 6.90
CA TYR A 400 -6.08 33.36 7.67
C TYR A 400 -6.56 34.27 8.80
N GLU A 401 -5.70 35.13 9.36
CA GLU A 401 -6.11 36.17 10.32
C GLU A 401 -6.95 37.28 9.66
N ASN A 402 -6.70 37.61 8.39
CA ASN A 402 -7.41 38.67 7.68
C ASN A 402 -8.74 38.20 7.05
N ASP A 403 -8.92 36.91 6.79
CA ASP A 403 -10.19 36.33 6.33
C ASP A 403 -11.22 36.11 7.46
N PHE A 404 -10.85 36.42 8.71
CA PHE A 404 -11.69 36.31 9.91
C PHE A 404 -11.95 37.67 10.61
N GLU A 405 -12.17 38.75 9.86
CA GLU A 405 -12.91 39.90 10.40
C GLU A 405 -14.40 39.56 10.49
N TRP A 406 -14.78 38.98 11.62
CA TRP A 406 -16.17 38.78 12.03
C TRP A 406 -16.84 40.14 12.25
N ASN A 407 -17.86 40.46 11.45
CA ASN A 407 -18.77 41.59 11.69
C ASN A 407 -19.40 41.44 13.08
N GLY A 408 -18.83 42.15 14.05
CA GLY A 408 -19.33 42.19 15.42
C GLY A 408 -20.52 43.13 15.56
N GLU A 409 -21.70 42.57 15.75
CA GLU A 409 -22.73 43.17 16.61
C GLU A 409 -23.09 42.17 17.74
N GLU A 410 -22.82 42.65 18.96
CA GLU A 410 -23.39 42.29 20.26
C GLU A 410 -23.59 40.80 20.63
N ILE A 411 -22.81 40.34 21.62
CA ILE A 411 -23.33 39.95 22.96
C ILE A 411 -22.13 39.97 23.92
N VAL A 412 -22.11 40.97 24.81
CA VAL A 412 -21.24 40.98 26.00
C VAL A 412 -22.15 40.68 27.20
N LYS A 413 -21.94 39.53 27.86
CA LYS A 413 -21.72 39.41 29.31
C LYS A 413 -21.68 37.97 29.82
N ASP A 414 -20.83 37.81 30.83
CA ASP A 414 -20.77 36.76 31.84
C ASP A 414 -20.02 35.46 31.53
N VAL A 415 -18.68 35.53 31.61
CA VAL A 415 -17.91 34.53 32.36
C VAL A 415 -16.80 35.23 33.16
N GLN A 416 -17.12 35.63 34.39
CA GLN A 416 -16.15 35.74 35.48
C GLN A 416 -16.60 34.77 36.59
N LYS A 417 -15.63 34.02 37.13
CA LYS A 417 -15.67 32.96 38.18
C LYS A 417 -15.84 31.55 37.60
N GLY A 418 -14.95 30.58 37.86
CA GLY A 418 -13.77 30.57 38.70
C GLY A 418 -13.02 29.22 38.65
N SER A 419 -11.72 29.29 38.91
CA SER A 419 -10.83 28.33 39.61
C SER A 419 -10.93 26.81 39.36
N LEU A 420 -9.87 26.29 38.71
CA LEU A 420 -8.97 25.18 39.11
C LEU A 420 -9.49 24.13 40.11
N PHE A 421 -9.42 22.84 39.75
CA PHE A 421 -8.97 21.74 40.64
C PHE A 421 -8.41 20.53 39.86
N ASP A 422 -7.40 19.91 40.48
CA ASP A 422 -6.43 18.88 40.09
C ASP A 422 -6.92 17.45 40.47
N PRO A 423 -6.56 16.33 39.79
CA PRO A 423 -7.15 15.02 40.04
C PRO A 423 -6.20 14.04 40.75
N TYR A 424 -6.44 13.75 42.04
CA TYR A 424 -6.00 12.53 42.74
C TYR A 424 -6.97 12.18 43.90
N GLU A 425 -7.08 10.87 44.22
CA GLU A 425 -7.95 10.14 45.19
C GLU A 425 -9.26 9.59 44.57
N VAL A 426 -9.42 8.28 44.28
CA VAL A 426 -9.33 7.00 45.03
C VAL A 426 -10.56 6.70 45.92
N ASP A 427 -11.20 5.58 45.57
CA ASP A 427 -12.11 4.64 46.27
C ASP A 427 -13.51 5.05 46.73
N THR A 428 -14.52 4.35 46.19
CA THR A 428 -15.24 3.27 46.92
C THR A 428 -15.79 2.21 45.95
#